data_AF-U9U1T3-F1
#
_entry.id   AF-U9U1T3-F1
#
_cell.length_a   1.000
_cell.length_b   1.000
_cell.length_c   1.000
_cell.angle_alpha   90.00
_cell.angle_beta   90.00
_cell.angle_gamma   90.00
#
_symmetry.space_group_name_H-M   'P 1'
#
loop_
_entity.id
_entity.type
_entity.pdbx_description
1 polymer ?
#
loop_
_entity_poly.entity_id
_entity_poly.type
_entity_poly.pdbx_seq_one_letter_code
_entity_poly.pdbx_strand_id
1 'polypeptide(L)'
;MKLLNIFQILPPRFIFDSKIINATDVALIASWIDKKKGTPYYFKDLPLKFNLIYRASRDCFRIGSNHLERPYFGLQDLYIKSSGSFINNIVGKSKQHPYEKKIINRETFKIEEYEVFQVIIDNRLSTLILIRVQKIFKKSFNIIKRVLKIISRNIILIILIILIILCLNWLYLPTAVKSLQPPKVRFNLALVK
;
A
#
# COMPACT_ATOMS: atom_id res chain seq x y z
N MET A 1 -39.88 32.18 -18.52
CA MET A 1 -38.47 31.82 -18.80
C MET A 1 -37.96 30.95 -17.65
N LYS A 2 -37.96 29.63 -17.81
CA LYS A 2 -37.50 28.67 -16.78
C LYS A 2 -35.98 28.49 -16.93
N LEU A 3 -35.22 28.91 -15.93
CA LEU A 3 -33.80 28.60 -15.83
C LEU A 3 -33.67 27.10 -15.47
N LEU A 4 -33.09 26.33 -16.39
CA LEU A 4 -32.74 24.92 -16.15
C LEU A 4 -31.56 24.86 -15.18
N ASN A 5 -31.76 24.09 -14.12
CA ASN A 5 -30.85 23.87 -13.02
C ASN A 5 -29.76 22.86 -13.46
N ILE A 6 -28.60 23.35 -13.90
CA ILE A 6 -27.54 22.51 -14.51
C ILE A 6 -26.60 21.87 -13.46
N PHE A 7 -26.79 22.11 -12.16
CA PHE A 7 -25.93 21.54 -11.12
C PHE A 7 -26.64 20.54 -10.21
N GLN A 8 -27.27 19.51 -10.77
CA GLN A 8 -27.38 18.24 -10.05
C GLN A 8 -26.08 17.45 -10.27
N ILE A 9 -25.10 17.68 -9.41
CA ILE A 9 -23.90 16.83 -9.33
C ILE A 9 -24.38 15.48 -8.82
N LEU A 10 -24.56 14.53 -9.74
CA LEU A 10 -24.84 13.13 -9.41
C LEU A 10 -23.68 12.58 -8.56
N PRO A 11 -23.95 11.70 -7.58
CA PRO A 11 -22.89 11.05 -6.81
C PRO A 11 -21.91 10.38 -7.78
N PRO A 12 -20.60 10.31 -7.44
CA PRO A 12 -19.60 9.68 -8.30
C PRO A 12 -20.05 8.25 -8.61
N ARG A 13 -20.59 8.06 -9.81
CA ARG A 13 -20.86 6.74 -10.35
C ARG A 13 -19.48 6.19 -10.65
N PHE A 14 -19.06 5.18 -9.90
CA PHE A 14 -17.86 4.47 -10.29
C PHE A 14 -18.18 3.79 -11.62
N ILE A 15 -17.68 4.36 -12.71
CA ILE A 15 -17.97 3.88 -14.05
C ILE A 15 -17.14 2.61 -14.24
N PHE A 16 -17.79 1.47 -14.07
CA PHE A 16 -17.26 0.19 -14.51
C PHE A 16 -17.62 0.03 -15.99
N ASP A 17 -16.61 0.07 -16.86
CA ASP A 17 -16.80 -0.03 -18.31
C ASP A 17 -17.13 -1.48 -18.69
N SER A 18 -18.37 -1.90 -18.47
CA SER A 18 -18.93 -3.18 -18.90
C SER A 18 -20.37 -2.99 -19.38
N LYS A 19 -20.75 -3.72 -20.42
CA LYS A 19 -22.14 -3.84 -20.88
C LYS A 19 -22.84 -5.08 -20.34
N ILE A 20 -22.08 -6.13 -19.98
CA ILE A 20 -22.62 -7.44 -19.60
C ILE A 20 -22.80 -7.54 -18.09
N ILE A 21 -21.81 -7.08 -17.31
CA ILE A 21 -21.79 -7.24 -15.86
C ILE A 21 -21.75 -5.89 -15.15
N ASN A 22 -22.38 -5.80 -13.98
CA ASN A 22 -22.38 -4.59 -13.15
C ASN A 22 -21.44 -4.71 -11.95
N ALA A 23 -21.38 -3.65 -11.14
CA ALA A 23 -20.54 -3.59 -9.94
C ALA A 23 -20.83 -4.70 -8.91
N THR A 24 -22.09 -5.10 -8.74
CA THR A 24 -22.49 -6.18 -7.83
C THR A 24 -22.01 -7.53 -8.35
N ASP A 25 -22.13 -7.78 -9.66
CA ASP A 25 -21.66 -9.01 -10.30
C ASP A 25 -20.14 -9.15 -10.15
N VAL A 26 -19.40 -8.06 -10.38
CA VAL A 26 -17.94 -8.01 -10.19
C VAL A 26 -17.57 -8.34 -8.75
N ALA A 27 -18.30 -7.79 -7.78
CA ALA A 27 -18.03 -8.05 -6.37
C ALA A 27 -18.31 -9.51 -5.97
N LEU A 28 -19.35 -10.13 -6.56
CA LEU A 28 -19.64 -11.55 -6.41
C LEU A 28 -18.54 -12.42 -7.03
N ILE A 29 -18.14 -12.13 -8.28
CA ILE A 29 -17.06 -12.85 -8.97
C ILE A 29 -15.75 -12.77 -8.19
N ALA A 30 -15.40 -11.59 -7.68
CA ALA A 30 -14.22 -11.41 -6.84
C ALA A 30 -14.27 -12.26 -5.57
N SER A 31 -15.45 -12.36 -4.95
CA SER A 31 -15.65 -13.20 -3.77
C SER A 31 -15.43 -14.68 -4.11
N TRP A 32 -15.81 -15.14 -5.30
CA TRP A 32 -15.54 -16.50 -5.77
C TRP A 32 -14.06 -16.75 -6.06
N ILE A 33 -13.38 -15.79 -6.72
CA ILE A 33 -11.94 -15.87 -7.00
C ILE A 33 -11.15 -16.03 -5.68
N ASP A 34 -11.50 -15.23 -4.67
CA ASP A 34 -10.88 -15.28 -3.33
C ASP A 34 -11.36 -16.45 -2.47
N LYS A 35 -12.31 -17.26 -2.95
CA LYS A 35 -13.00 -18.31 -2.16
C LYS A 35 -13.55 -17.79 -0.82
N LYS A 36 -14.01 -16.53 -0.81
CA LYS A 36 -14.55 -15.87 0.39
C LYS A 36 -15.82 -16.56 0.86
N LYS A 37 -15.87 -16.88 2.16
CA LYS A 37 -17.07 -17.42 2.82
C LYS A 37 -17.97 -16.28 3.34
N GLY A 38 -19.28 -16.51 3.36
CA GLY A 38 -20.27 -15.56 3.87
C GLY A 38 -20.71 -14.53 2.82
N THR A 39 -20.91 -13.28 3.25
CA THR A 39 -21.39 -12.21 2.37
C THR A 39 -20.35 -11.86 1.30
N PRO A 40 -20.74 -11.58 0.04
CA PRO A 40 -19.82 -11.08 -0.97
C PRO A 40 -19.18 -9.73 -0.58
N TYR A 41 -18.10 -9.36 -1.27
CA TYR A 41 -17.55 -8.01 -1.17
C TYR A 41 -18.56 -6.96 -1.62
N TYR A 42 -18.37 -5.74 -1.13
CA TYR A 42 -18.91 -4.56 -1.80
C TYR A 42 -17.92 -4.08 -2.85
N PHE A 43 -18.43 -3.56 -3.96
CA PHE A 43 -17.57 -3.11 -5.07
C PHE A 43 -16.54 -2.04 -4.65
N LYS A 44 -16.88 -1.19 -3.66
CA LYS A 44 -15.97 -0.16 -3.14
C LYS A 44 -14.78 -0.73 -2.36
N ASP A 45 -14.94 -1.94 -1.83
CA ASP A 45 -13.99 -2.61 -0.96
C ASP A 45 -13.32 -3.80 -1.66
N LEU A 46 -13.41 -3.84 -2.99
CA LEU A 46 -12.85 -4.90 -3.81
C LEU A 46 -11.32 -4.97 -3.65
N PRO A 47 -10.77 -6.13 -3.26
CA PRO A 47 -9.32 -6.35 -3.25
C PRO A 47 -8.76 -6.64 -4.65
N LEU A 48 -9.63 -6.73 -5.66
CA LEU A 48 -9.29 -7.06 -7.03
C LEU A 48 -9.78 -5.95 -7.96
N LYS A 49 -8.91 -5.54 -8.88
CA LYS A 49 -9.22 -4.62 -9.96
C LYS A 49 -9.49 -5.40 -11.25
N PHE A 50 -10.67 -5.17 -11.82
CA PHE A 50 -11.08 -5.74 -13.10
C PHE A 50 -10.87 -4.67 -14.19
N ASN A 51 -9.93 -4.93 -15.10
CA ASN A 51 -9.69 -4.09 -16.26
C ASN A 51 -10.31 -4.75 -17.50
N LEU A 52 -11.26 -4.09 -18.16
CA LEU A 52 -11.77 -4.56 -19.45
C LEU A 52 -10.67 -4.43 -20.51
N ILE A 53 -10.10 -5.54 -20.94
CA ILE A 53 -9.04 -5.57 -21.97
C ILE A 53 -9.58 -5.86 -23.36
N TYR A 54 -10.77 -6.46 -23.46
CA TYR A 54 -11.41 -6.73 -24.74
C TYR A 54 -12.94 -6.74 -24.64
N ARG A 55 -13.63 -6.13 -25.59
CA ARG A 55 -15.08 -6.25 -25.81
C ARG A 55 -15.36 -6.46 -27.29
N ALA A 56 -16.14 -7.48 -27.63
CA ALA A 56 -16.40 -7.87 -29.02
C ALA A 56 -16.99 -6.73 -29.86
N SER A 57 -17.99 -6.01 -29.34
CA SER A 57 -18.59 -4.88 -30.06
C SER A 57 -17.66 -3.67 -30.23
N ARG A 58 -16.67 -3.51 -29.34
CA ARG A 58 -15.81 -2.31 -29.29
C ARG A 58 -14.54 -2.50 -30.10
N ASP A 59 -13.85 -3.59 -29.83
CA ASP A 59 -12.48 -3.78 -30.30
C ASP A 59 -12.42 -4.41 -31.70
N CYS A 60 -13.60 -4.69 -32.27
CA CYS A 60 -13.85 -5.18 -33.62
C CYS A 60 -13.13 -6.48 -33.95
N PHE A 61 -13.89 -7.42 -34.48
CA PHE A 61 -13.38 -8.65 -35.07
C PHE A 61 -12.74 -8.33 -36.44
N ARG A 62 -11.58 -7.65 -36.44
CA ARG A 62 -10.87 -7.31 -37.68
C ARG A 62 -10.20 -8.57 -38.23
N ILE A 63 -10.91 -9.20 -39.16
CA ILE A 63 -10.42 -10.27 -40.03
C ILE A 63 -9.35 -9.66 -40.94
N GLY A 64 -8.09 -9.75 -40.55
CA GLY A 64 -6.98 -9.21 -41.34
C GLY A 64 -5.59 -9.70 -40.94
N SER A 65 -5.45 -10.35 -39.79
CA SER A 65 -4.19 -10.95 -39.37
C SER A 65 -4.38 -12.45 -39.13
N ASN A 66 -3.48 -13.25 -39.69
CA ASN A 66 -3.56 -14.72 -39.77
C ASN A 66 -3.43 -15.46 -38.43
N HIS A 67 -3.53 -14.77 -37.28
CA HIS A 67 -3.49 -15.36 -35.95
C HIS A 67 -4.39 -14.55 -35.00
N LEU A 68 -5.71 -14.73 -35.12
CA LEU A 68 -6.68 -14.14 -34.19
C LEU A 68 -6.70 -14.98 -32.91
N GLU A 69 -6.10 -14.51 -31.81
CA GLU A 69 -6.26 -15.09 -30.47
C GLU A 69 -7.73 -14.91 -30.04
N ARG A 70 -8.51 -15.97 -30.25
CA ARG A 70 -9.88 -16.05 -29.77
C ARG A 70 -9.87 -16.66 -28.38
N PRO A 71 -10.89 -16.38 -27.55
CA PRO A 71 -11.04 -17.12 -26.31
C PRO A 71 -11.18 -18.62 -26.59
N TYR A 72 -10.23 -19.40 -26.07
CA TYR A 72 -10.27 -20.85 -25.99
C TYR A 72 -10.13 -21.24 -24.52
N PHE A 73 -11.04 -22.06 -24.02
CA PHE A 73 -11.02 -22.60 -22.67
C PHE A 73 -10.91 -24.11 -22.74
N GLY A 74 -10.00 -24.67 -21.93
CA GLY A 74 -9.69 -26.10 -21.94
C GLY A 74 -9.14 -26.58 -23.29
N LEU A 75 -9.38 -27.85 -23.62
CA LEU A 75 -9.00 -28.47 -24.89
C LEU A 75 -10.17 -28.36 -25.89
N GLN A 76 -10.62 -27.13 -26.15
CA GLN A 76 -11.83 -26.82 -26.93
C GLN A 76 -13.15 -27.07 -26.18
N ASP A 77 -13.12 -27.04 -24.85
CA ASP A 77 -14.32 -27.15 -24.00
C ASP A 77 -15.30 -26.00 -24.20
N LEU A 78 -14.74 -24.81 -24.42
CA LEU A 78 -15.48 -23.63 -24.86
C LEU A 78 -14.58 -22.78 -25.74
N TYR A 79 -15.02 -22.47 -26.96
CA TYR A 79 -14.29 -21.58 -27.84
C TYR A 79 -15.21 -20.80 -28.77
N ILE A 80 -14.69 -19.69 -29.26
CA ILE A 80 -15.38 -18.82 -30.20
C ILE A 80 -14.88 -19.11 -31.60
N LYS A 81 -15.80 -19.37 -32.55
CA LYS A 81 -15.49 -19.66 -33.95
C LYS A 81 -16.27 -18.74 -34.88
N SER A 82 -15.69 -18.44 -36.04
CA SER A 82 -16.41 -17.80 -37.15
C SER A 82 -17.24 -18.85 -37.88
N SER A 83 -18.53 -18.61 -38.02
CA SER A 83 -19.43 -19.46 -38.78
C SER A 83 -19.40 -19.06 -40.27
N GLY A 84 -18.46 -19.62 -41.02
CA GLY A 84 -18.39 -19.49 -42.48
C GLY A 84 -17.71 -18.22 -43.01
N SER A 85 -17.98 -17.90 -44.28
CA SER A 85 -17.34 -16.82 -45.06
C SER A 85 -17.84 -15.40 -44.72
N PHE A 86 -18.92 -15.27 -43.94
CA PHE A 86 -19.51 -13.98 -43.61
C PHE A 86 -18.99 -13.41 -42.28
N ILE A 87 -18.67 -12.11 -42.31
CA ILE A 87 -17.88 -11.36 -41.32
C ILE A 87 -18.55 -11.28 -39.93
N ASN A 88 -19.88 -11.50 -39.83
CA ASN A 88 -20.65 -11.17 -38.62
C ASN A 88 -21.22 -12.38 -37.87
N ASN A 89 -21.00 -13.61 -38.35
CA ASN A 89 -21.60 -14.79 -37.74
C ASN A 89 -20.61 -15.47 -36.77
N ILE A 90 -20.43 -14.87 -35.59
CA ILE A 90 -19.65 -15.49 -34.51
C ILE A 90 -20.54 -16.49 -33.75
N VAL A 91 -20.03 -17.70 -33.56
CA VAL A 91 -20.69 -18.75 -32.80
C VAL A 91 -19.80 -19.25 -31.69
N GLY A 92 -20.41 -19.50 -30.53
CA GLY A 92 -19.80 -20.24 -29.45
C GLY A 92 -19.97 -21.73 -29.68
N LYS A 93 -18.90 -22.49 -29.43
CA LYS A 93 -18.90 -23.94 -29.40
C LYS A 93 -18.52 -24.38 -28.00
N SER A 94 -19.28 -25.30 -27.41
CA SER A 94 -18.94 -25.89 -26.13
C SER A 94 -19.13 -27.41 -26.17
N LYS A 95 -18.08 -28.16 -25.91
CA LYS A 95 -18.17 -29.62 -25.83
C LYS A 95 -17.34 -30.06 -24.65
N GLN A 96 -17.97 -30.73 -23.70
CA GLN A 96 -17.25 -31.22 -22.53
C GLN A 96 -16.15 -32.20 -22.95
N HIS A 97 -14.90 -31.83 -22.65
CA HIS A 97 -13.73 -32.67 -22.80
C HIS A 97 -13.11 -32.89 -21.40
N PRO A 98 -11.88 -32.44 -21.03
CA PRO A 98 -11.28 -32.78 -19.74
C PRO A 98 -11.96 -32.13 -18.52
N TYR A 99 -12.84 -31.13 -18.69
CA TYR A 99 -13.55 -30.55 -17.56
C TYR A 99 -14.59 -31.53 -16.98
N GLU A 100 -14.58 -31.66 -15.65
CA GLU A 100 -15.49 -32.55 -14.91
C GLU A 100 -16.97 -32.25 -15.20
N LYS A 101 -17.30 -30.99 -15.48
CA LYS A 101 -18.66 -30.54 -15.74
C LYS A 101 -18.76 -29.79 -17.06
N LYS A 102 -19.92 -29.90 -17.72
CA LYS A 102 -20.26 -29.08 -18.89
C LYS A 102 -20.26 -27.60 -18.50
N ILE A 103 -19.65 -26.76 -19.34
CA ILE A 103 -19.66 -25.30 -19.15
C ILE A 103 -21.04 -24.75 -19.50
N ILE A 104 -21.63 -25.22 -20.61
CA ILE A 104 -22.98 -24.88 -21.08
C ILE A 104 -23.67 -26.15 -21.59
N ASN A 105 -24.98 -26.25 -21.44
CA ASN A 105 -25.76 -27.42 -21.89
C ASN A 105 -25.88 -27.55 -23.42
N ARG A 106 -25.53 -26.51 -24.19
CA ARG A 106 -25.67 -26.47 -25.65
C ARG A 106 -24.30 -26.57 -26.30
N GLU A 107 -24.21 -27.37 -27.36
CA GLU A 107 -22.94 -27.52 -28.08
C GLU A 107 -22.60 -26.34 -28.98
N THR A 108 -23.62 -25.67 -29.52
CA THR A 108 -23.46 -24.49 -30.38
C THR A 108 -24.45 -23.43 -29.94
N PHE A 109 -23.99 -22.19 -29.85
CA PHE A 109 -24.83 -21.05 -29.47
C PHE A 109 -24.38 -19.77 -30.17
N LYS A 110 -25.31 -18.84 -30.34
CA LYS A 110 -25.02 -17.51 -30.87
C LYS A 110 -24.42 -16.65 -29.76
N ILE A 111 -23.46 -15.81 -30.11
CA ILE A 111 -22.83 -14.87 -29.19
C ILE A 111 -23.24 -13.47 -29.63
N GLU A 112 -23.93 -12.75 -28.75
CA GLU A 112 -24.32 -11.35 -28.98
C GLU A 112 -23.19 -10.40 -28.57
N GLU A 113 -22.56 -10.67 -27.42
CA GLU A 113 -21.46 -9.89 -26.87
C GLU A 113 -20.59 -10.80 -25.99
N TYR A 114 -19.29 -10.51 -25.92
CA TYR A 114 -18.42 -11.06 -24.89
C TYR A 114 -17.37 -10.03 -24.47
N GLU A 115 -16.97 -10.12 -23.19
CA GLU A 115 -15.99 -9.22 -22.58
C GLU A 115 -14.90 -10.05 -21.90
N VAL A 116 -13.65 -9.62 -22.03
CA VAL A 116 -12.48 -10.22 -21.37
C VAL A 116 -11.91 -9.21 -20.40
N PHE A 117 -11.81 -9.62 -19.14
CA PHE A 117 -11.26 -8.81 -18.06
C PHE A 117 -9.92 -9.36 -17.61
N GLN A 118 -8.93 -8.48 -17.50
CA GLN A 118 -7.73 -8.75 -16.72
C GLN A 118 -8.05 -8.45 -15.25
N VAL A 119 -7.81 -9.44 -14.38
CA VAL A 119 -8.02 -9.31 -12.94
C VAL A 119 -6.64 -9.19 -12.27
N ILE A 120 -6.44 -8.11 -11.52
CA ILE A 120 -5.17 -7.82 -10.81
C ILE A 120 -5.50 -7.54 -9.34
N ILE A 121 -4.63 -7.95 -8.43
CA ILE A 121 -4.72 -7.60 -7.01
C ILE A 121 -4.61 -6.07 -6.86
N ASP A 122 -5.59 -5.46 -6.21
CA ASP A 122 -5.60 -4.02 -5.95
C ASP A 122 -4.85 -3.69 -4.65
N ASN A 123 -3.59 -3.25 -4.80
CA ASN A 123 -2.74 -2.82 -3.69
C ASN A 123 -3.05 -1.39 -3.20
N ARG A 124 -4.11 -0.73 -3.69
CA ARG A 124 -4.48 0.62 -3.20
C ARG A 124 -4.92 0.60 -1.75
N LEU A 125 -5.64 -0.43 -1.31
CA LEU A 125 -6.06 -0.53 0.09
C LEU A 125 -4.84 -0.71 1.01
N SER A 126 -3.89 -1.55 0.61
CA SER A 126 -2.66 -1.77 1.38
C SER A 126 -1.80 -0.50 1.44
N THR A 127 -1.65 0.24 0.34
CA THR A 127 -0.92 1.52 0.34
C THR A 127 -1.59 2.58 1.22
N LEU A 128 -2.93 2.70 1.19
CA LEU A 128 -3.67 3.63 2.08
C LEU A 128 -3.50 3.29 3.56
N ILE A 129 -3.56 2.01 3.91
CA ILE A 129 -3.29 1.53 5.28
C ILE A 129 -1.85 1.87 5.68
N LEU A 130 -0.88 1.59 4.79
CA LEU A 130 0.54 1.81 5.04
C LEU A 130 0.86 3.29 5.25
N ILE A 131 0.25 4.19 4.46
CA ILE A 131 0.35 5.65 4.66
C ILE A 131 -0.20 6.08 6.03
N ARG A 132 -1.36 5.54 6.43
CA ARG A 132 -1.95 5.84 7.75
C ARG A 132 -1.03 5.39 8.89
N VAL A 133 -0.49 4.17 8.78
CA VAL A 133 0.45 3.60 9.75
C VAL A 133 1.73 4.44 9.81
N GLN A 134 2.31 4.82 8.68
CA GLN A 134 3.48 5.71 8.62
C GLN A 134 3.22 7.06 9.28
N LYS A 135 2.02 7.63 9.11
CA LYS A 135 1.63 8.90 9.76
C LYS A 135 1.61 8.77 11.29
N ILE A 136 1.12 7.64 11.80
CA ILE A 136 1.14 7.32 13.24
C ILE A 136 2.58 7.20 13.75
N PHE A 137 3.43 6.43 13.06
CA PHE A 137 4.85 6.29 13.41
C PHE A 137 5.61 7.61 13.37
N LYS A 138 5.35 8.47 12.37
CA LYS A 138 5.95 9.80 12.29
C LYS A 138 5.56 10.68 13.48
N LYS A 139 4.30 10.59 13.93
CA LYS A 139 3.81 11.32 15.11
C LYS A 139 4.50 10.83 16.38
N SER A 140 4.58 9.51 16.60
CA SER A 140 5.23 8.95 17.79
C SER A 140 6.73 9.26 17.83
N PHE A 141 7.42 9.12 16.70
CA PHE A 141 8.85 9.46 16.57
C PHE A 141 9.12 10.92 16.94
N ASN A 142 8.27 11.85 16.48
CA ASN A 142 8.41 13.27 16.81
C ASN A 142 8.27 13.54 18.32
N ILE A 143 7.42 12.79 19.04
CA ILE A 143 7.28 12.91 20.49
C ILE A 143 8.55 12.42 21.18
N ILE A 144 9.05 11.23 20.82
CA ILE A 144 10.27 10.65 21.38
C ILE A 144 11.47 11.59 21.16
N LYS A 145 11.60 12.15 19.95
CA LYS A 145 12.65 13.13 19.61
C LYS A 145 12.61 14.36 20.51
N ARG A 146 11.41 14.86 20.87
CA ARG A 146 11.27 16.00 21.80
C ARG A 146 11.75 15.64 23.20
N VAL A 147 11.36 14.47 23.70
CA VAL A 147 11.77 13.98 25.03
C VAL A 147 13.29 13.82 25.09
N LEU A 148 13.90 13.19 24.09
CA LEU A 148 15.36 13.03 24.01
C LEU A 148 16.08 14.38 24.03
N LYS A 149 15.55 15.39 23.33
CA LYS A 149 16.11 16.75 23.33
C LYS A 149 16.04 17.42 24.72
N ILE A 150 15.04 17.11 25.54
CA ILE A 150 14.93 17.63 26.91
C ILE A 150 15.96 16.93 27.80
N ILE A 151 16.04 15.60 27.71
CA ILE A 151 17.01 14.79 28.47
C ILE A 151 18.43 15.25 28.17
N SER A 152 18.78 15.44 26.89
CA SER A 152 20.13 15.87 26.50
C SER A 152 20.47 17.25 27.07
N ARG A 153 19.51 18.20 27.10
CA ARG A 153 19.72 19.52 27.71
C ARG A 153 20.00 19.41 29.21
N ASN A 154 19.25 18.56 29.92
CA ASN A 154 19.43 18.37 31.36
C ASN A 154 20.79 17.73 31.69
N ILE A 155 21.23 16.73 30.93
CA ILE A 155 22.55 16.10 31.10
C ILE A 155 23.68 17.14 30.92
N ILE A 156 23.61 17.97 29.87
CA ILE A 156 24.59 19.04 29.63
C ILE A 156 24.63 20.01 30.83
N LEU A 157 23.48 20.37 31.40
CA LEU A 157 23.39 21.26 32.55
C LEU A 157 24.07 20.65 33.79
N ILE A 158 23.85 19.36 34.05
CA ILE A 158 24.46 18.64 35.17
C ILE A 158 25.99 18.61 35.03
N ILE A 159 26.51 18.34 33.84
CA ILE A 159 27.96 18.34 33.56
C ILE A 159 28.57 19.73 33.84
N LEU A 160 27.91 20.80 33.41
CA LEU A 160 28.33 22.19 33.68
C LEU A 160 28.41 22.48 35.19
N ILE A 161 27.42 22.04 35.97
CA ILE A 161 27.41 22.23 37.42
C ILE A 161 28.59 21.48 38.08
N ILE A 162 28.86 20.24 37.67
CA ILE A 162 29.98 19.45 38.18
C ILE A 162 31.32 20.15 37.88
N LEU A 163 31.49 20.69 36.67
CA LEU A 163 32.70 21.44 36.29
C LEU A 163 32.90 22.70 37.16
N ILE A 164 31.82 23.42 37.48
CA ILE A 164 31.88 24.60 38.37
C ILE A 164 32.30 24.17 39.78
N ILE A 165 31.71 23.11 40.33
CA ILE A 165 32.06 22.59 41.66
C ILE A 165 33.55 22.20 41.71
N LEU A 166 34.05 21.50 40.68
CA LEU A 166 35.47 21.13 40.59
C LEU A 166 36.38 22.37 40.54
N CYS A 167 35.99 23.40 39.80
CA CYS A 167 36.74 24.65 39.68
C CYS A 167 36.78 25.43 41.01
N LEU A 168 35.65 25.54 41.70
CA LEU A 168 35.57 26.15 43.03
C LEU A 168 36.46 25.39 44.02
N ASN A 169 36.38 24.05 44.05
CA ASN A 169 37.19 23.23 44.95
C ASN A 169 38.70 23.46 44.71
N TRP A 170 39.11 23.59 43.45
CA TRP A 170 40.49 23.94 43.08
C TRP A 170 40.91 25.33 43.55
N LEU A 171 40.00 26.30 43.55
CA LEU A 171 40.26 27.69 43.96
C LEU A 171 40.43 27.82 45.49
N TYR A 172 39.73 27.02 46.28
CA TYR A 172 39.77 27.10 47.75
C TYR A 172 40.87 26.23 48.40
N LEU A 173 41.32 25.14 47.76
CA LEU A 173 42.40 24.27 48.26
C LEU A 173 43.77 24.94 48.55
N PRO A 174 44.28 25.93 47.77
CA PRO A 174 45.64 26.44 47.92
C PRO A 174 45.89 27.26 49.20
N THR A 175 44.84 27.62 49.93
CA THR A 175 44.96 28.47 51.14
C THR A 175 45.33 27.67 52.39
N ALA A 176 44.96 26.39 52.48
CA ALA A 176 45.23 25.54 53.64
C ALA A 176 46.67 24.98 53.69
N VAL A 177 47.38 24.93 52.55
CA VAL A 177 48.74 24.35 52.48
C VAL A 177 49.82 25.37 52.84
N LYS A 178 49.55 26.69 52.74
CA LYS A 178 50.52 27.74 53.09
C LYS A 178 50.69 27.98 54.59
N SER A 179 49.84 27.44 55.46
CA SER A 179 49.95 27.61 56.93
C SER A 179 50.80 26.54 57.63
N LEU A 180 51.44 25.63 56.88
CA LEU A 180 52.29 24.54 57.40
C LEU A 180 53.78 24.71 57.05
N GLN A 181 54.27 25.94 56.84
CA GLN A 181 55.71 26.18 56.85
C GLN A 181 56.23 26.20 58.30
N PRO A 182 57.14 25.29 58.70
CA PRO A 182 57.72 25.31 60.05
C PRO A 182 58.60 26.56 60.23
N PRO A 183 58.66 27.13 61.45
CA PRO A 183 59.47 28.32 61.72
C PRO A 183 60.96 28.03 61.50
N LYS A 184 61.68 28.97 60.86
CA LYS A 184 63.14 28.93 60.69
C LYS A 184 63.82 28.91 62.07
N VAL A 185 64.29 27.75 62.49
CA VAL A 185 65.15 27.60 63.68
C VAL A 185 66.55 28.13 63.33
N ARG A 186 66.97 29.24 63.95
CA ARG A 186 68.38 29.68 63.97
C ARG A 186 69.13 28.84 65.01
N PHE A 187 70.04 27.98 64.56
CA PHE A 187 71.00 27.33 65.46
C PHE A 187 72.21 28.27 65.66
N ASN A 188 72.39 28.76 66.89
CA ASN A 188 73.66 29.31 67.34
C ASN A 188 74.55 28.13 67.74
N LEU A 189 75.61 27.84 66.98
CA LEU A 189 76.67 26.93 67.43
C LEU A 189 77.52 27.65 68.48
N ALA A 190 77.28 27.34 69.75
CA ALA A 190 78.28 27.54 70.78
C ALA A 190 79.29 26.38 70.70
N LEU A 191 80.50 26.68 70.25
CA LEU A 191 81.67 25.82 70.37
C LEU A 191 82.01 25.65 71.85
N VAL A 192 81.99 24.42 72.35
CA VAL A 192 82.70 24.04 73.59
C VAL A 192 83.59 22.85 73.26
N LYS A 193 84.84 23.01 73.70
CA LYS A 193 86.07 22.28 73.38
C LYS A 193 86.00 20.76 73.54
#